data_AF-A0A7Z7VW49-F1
#
_entry.id   AF-A0A7Z7VW49-F1
#
_cell.length_a   1.000
_cell.length_b   1.000
_cell.length_c   1.000
_cell.angle_alpha   90.00
_cell.angle_beta   90.00
_cell.angle_gamma   90.00
#
_symmetry.space_group_name_H-M   'P 1'
#
loop_
_entity.id
_entity.type
_entity.pdbx_description
1 polymer ?
#
loop_
_entity_poly.entity_id
_entity_poly.type
_entity_poly.pdbx_seq_one_letter_code
_entity_poly.pdbx_strand_id
1 'polypeptide(L)'
;MKKLLVSTLAVGILSTGAVALSQNAHASVIAQNGIILHDDSRLLEHELTYIDVLVDENANPQTKQRVKDYFDKQGLHSVQEIILKAKSQGLDTSKYDHLLK
;
A
#
# COMPACT_ATOMS: atom_id res chain seq x y z
N MET A 1 -45.64 14.84 -23.03
CA MET A 1 -45.43 14.09 -21.76
C MET A 1 -45.24 12.62 -22.16
N LYS A 2 -44.20 11.86 -21.84
CA LYS A 2 -43.31 11.79 -20.68
C LYS A 2 -41.88 11.46 -21.14
N LYS A 3 -40.90 12.07 -20.48
CA LYS A 3 -39.50 11.64 -20.50
C LYS A 3 -39.42 10.27 -19.85
N LEU A 4 -38.81 9.28 -20.51
CA LEU A 4 -38.40 8.04 -19.86
C LEU A 4 -36.89 7.92 -19.99
N LEU A 5 -36.21 8.57 -19.04
CA LEU A 5 -34.93 8.12 -18.54
C LEU A 5 -35.15 6.76 -17.90
N VAL A 6 -34.62 5.71 -18.51
CA VAL A 6 -34.35 4.46 -17.78
C VAL A 6 -32.89 4.14 -18.05
N SER A 7 -32.10 4.50 -17.04
CA SER A 7 -30.74 4.06 -16.75
C SER A 7 -30.46 2.64 -17.27
N THR A 8 -29.64 2.55 -18.32
CA THR A 8 -28.86 1.36 -18.64
C THR A 8 -27.89 1.13 -17.47
N LEU A 9 -28.36 0.41 -16.46
CA LEU A 9 -27.52 -0.20 -15.45
C LEU A 9 -26.57 -1.15 -16.17
N ALA A 10 -25.32 -0.72 -16.34
CA ALA A 10 -24.23 -1.58 -16.76
C ALA A 10 -23.99 -2.60 -15.63
N VAL A 11 -24.69 -3.73 -15.70
CA VAL A 11 -24.40 -4.91 -14.90
C VAL A 11 -23.71 -5.92 -15.82
N GLY A 12 -22.41 -6.10 -15.59
CA GLY A 12 -21.57 -7.07 -16.28
C GLY A 12 -20.15 -6.54 -16.30
N ILE A 13 -19.13 -7.22 -15.76
CA ILE A 13 -18.93 -8.65 -15.65
C ILE A 13 -17.97 -8.89 -14.46
N LEU A 14 -18.38 -9.65 -13.43
CA LEU A 14 -17.44 -10.28 -12.49
C LEU A 14 -17.01 -11.62 -13.09
N SER A 15 -16.29 -11.57 -14.21
CA SER A 15 -15.66 -12.75 -14.78
C SER A 15 -14.31 -12.91 -14.09
N THR A 16 -14.26 -13.86 -13.16
CA THR A 16 -13.01 -14.50 -12.74
C THR A 16 -12.36 -15.13 -13.98
N GLY A 17 -11.57 -14.34 -14.69
CA GLY A 17 -10.78 -14.74 -15.85
C GLY A 17 -9.32 -14.56 -15.50
N ALA A 18 -8.63 -15.66 -15.21
CA ALA A 18 -7.19 -15.71 -15.06
C ALA A 18 -6.52 -15.29 -16.38
N VAL A 19 -5.87 -14.13 -16.39
CA VAL A 19 -4.83 -13.80 -17.37
C VAL A 19 -3.75 -13.03 -16.63
N ALA A 20 -2.80 -13.76 -16.06
CA ALA A 20 -1.55 -13.19 -15.54
C ALA A 20 -0.40 -13.73 -16.41
N LEU A 21 -0.19 -13.09 -17.56
CA LEU A 21 1.10 -13.11 -18.24
C LEU A 21 1.60 -11.67 -18.31
N SER A 22 2.14 -11.19 -17.21
CA SER A 22 3.10 -10.09 -17.22
C SER A 22 3.94 -10.17 -15.95
N GLN A 23 5.23 -10.48 -16.12
CA GLN A 23 6.24 -10.33 -15.08
C GLN A 23 6.46 -8.83 -14.85
N ASN A 24 5.60 -8.24 -14.05
CA ASN A 24 5.84 -6.99 -13.37
C ASN A 24 5.60 -7.28 -11.89
N ALA A 25 6.33 -6.63 -10.99
CA ALA A 25 6.10 -6.73 -9.55
C ALA A 25 4.70 -6.20 -9.23
N HIS A 26 3.70 -7.04 -9.45
CA HIS A 26 2.29 -6.71 -9.39
C HIS A 26 1.89 -6.99 -7.95
N ALA A 27 1.56 -5.95 -7.19
CA ALA A 27 0.96 -6.12 -5.88
C ALA A 27 -0.20 -7.11 -6.01
N SER A 28 -0.07 -8.30 -5.40
CA SER A 28 -0.99 -9.40 -5.59
C SER A 28 -1.97 -9.44 -4.42
N VAL A 29 -3.26 -9.58 -4.75
CA VAL A 29 -4.30 -9.83 -3.75
C VAL A 29 -4.57 -11.33 -3.74
N ILE A 30 -4.23 -11.98 -2.63
CA ILE A 30 -4.50 -13.40 -2.41
C ILE A 30 -5.85 -13.51 -1.71
N ALA A 31 -6.81 -14.14 -2.36
CA ALA A 31 -8.15 -14.37 -1.81
C ALA A 31 -8.54 -15.85 -1.89
N GLN A 32 -9.22 -16.34 -0.85
CA GLN A 32 -9.85 -17.66 -0.82
C GLN A 32 -11.29 -17.51 -0.38
N ASN A 33 -12.22 -18.16 -1.10
CA ASN A 33 -13.65 -18.18 -0.77
C ASN A 33 -14.29 -16.79 -0.58
N GLY A 34 -13.79 -15.78 -1.31
CA GLY A 34 -14.26 -14.39 -1.21
C GLY A 34 -13.67 -13.58 -0.06
N ILE A 35 -12.79 -14.18 0.76
CA ILE A 35 -12.06 -13.52 1.83
C ILE A 35 -10.66 -13.18 1.32
N ILE A 36 -10.28 -11.91 1.41
CA ILE A 36 -8.91 -11.46 1.12
C ILE A 36 -8.02 -11.89 2.27
N LEU A 37 -7.03 -12.74 1.98
CA LEU A 37 -6.07 -13.27 2.94
C LEU A 37 -4.80 -12.41 3.00
N HIS A 38 -4.38 -11.87 1.86
CA HIS A 38 -3.20 -11.03 1.76
C HIS A 38 -3.34 -10.03 0.63
N ASP A 39 -2.75 -8.85 0.83
CA ASP A 39 -2.72 -7.77 -0.16
C ASP A 39 -1.34 -7.12 -0.09
N ASP A 40 -0.47 -7.46 -1.06
CA ASP A 40 0.92 -6.97 -1.13
C ASP A 40 1.00 -5.45 -1.35
N SER A 41 -0.11 -4.76 -1.66
CA SER A 41 -0.11 -3.30 -1.81
C SER A 41 -0.12 -2.56 -0.47
N ARG A 42 -0.43 -3.28 0.62
CA ARG A 42 -0.56 -2.76 1.98
C ARG A 42 0.76 -2.87 2.73
N LEU A 43 1.15 -1.77 3.38
CA LEU A 43 2.21 -1.75 4.36
C LEU A 43 1.84 -2.65 5.52
N LEU A 44 2.86 -3.34 6.04
CA LEU A 44 2.73 -4.20 7.20
C LEU A 44 3.05 -3.39 8.46
N GLU A 45 2.37 -3.71 9.57
CA GLU A 45 2.54 -2.96 10.82
C GLU A 45 3.99 -2.94 11.31
N HIS A 46 4.73 -4.05 11.13
CA HIS A 46 6.13 -4.12 11.54
C HIS A 46 7.05 -3.22 10.69
N GLU A 47 6.66 -2.85 9.47
CA GLU A 47 7.45 -1.96 8.61
C GLU A 47 7.44 -0.52 9.13
N LEU A 48 6.46 -0.15 9.97
CA LEU A 48 6.48 1.13 10.67
C LEU A 48 7.69 1.26 11.59
N THR A 49 8.13 0.17 12.21
CA THR A 49 9.33 0.19 13.06
C THR A 49 10.60 0.49 12.27
N TYR A 50 10.60 0.30 10.94
CA TYR A 50 11.73 0.68 10.10
C TYR A 50 11.86 2.20 9.97
N ILE A 51 10.78 2.96 10.19
CA ILE A 51 10.84 4.42 10.29
C ILE A 51 11.73 4.84 11.46
N ASP A 52 11.70 4.11 12.58
CA ASP A 52 12.57 4.38 13.73
C ASP A 52 14.05 4.35 13.32
N VAL A 53 14.44 3.38 12.47
CA VAL A 53 15.80 3.25 11.94
C VAL A 53 16.15 4.40 10.99
N LEU A 54 15.19 4.93 10.24
CA LEU A 54 15.40 6.05 9.33
C LEU A 54 15.62 7.37 10.09
N VAL A 55 14.89 7.60 11.17
CA VAL A 55 14.94 8.84 11.96
C VAL A 55 15.99 8.83 13.05
N ASP A 56 16.46 7.67 13.51
CA ASP A 56 17.53 7.57 14.51
C ASP A 56 18.88 8.03 13.95
N GLU A 57 19.45 9.10 14.51
CA GLU A 57 20.75 9.66 14.11
C GLU A 57 21.91 8.67 14.32
N ASN A 58 21.78 7.76 15.30
CA ASN A 58 22.83 6.80 15.67
C ASN A 58 22.66 5.44 14.98
N ALA A 59 21.62 5.27 14.16
CA ALA A 59 21.40 4.03 13.44
C ALA A 59 22.58 3.72 12.51
N ASN A 60 22.90 2.43 12.40
CA ASN A 60 23.96 1.96 11.51
C ASN A 60 23.72 2.47 10.06
N PRO A 61 24.69 3.15 9.43
CA PRO A 61 24.52 3.74 8.11
C PRO A 61 24.14 2.72 7.02
N GLN A 62 24.68 1.51 7.09
CA GLN A 62 24.39 0.44 6.13
C GLN A 62 22.95 -0.06 6.28
N THR A 63 22.47 -0.21 7.53
CA THR A 63 21.08 -0.58 7.79
C THR A 63 20.13 0.51 7.31
N LYS A 64 20.43 1.77 7.63
CA LYS A 64 19.63 2.92 7.17
C LYS A 64 19.52 2.97 5.65
N GLN A 65 20.63 2.74 4.93
CA GLN A 65 20.60 2.69 3.47
C GLN A 65 19.75 1.54 2.93
N ARG A 66 19.86 0.33 3.51
CA ARG A 66 19.03 -0.81 3.09
C ARG A 66 17.54 -0.57 3.29
N VAL A 67 17.17 0.08 4.39
CA VAL A 67 15.76 0.44 4.66
C VAL A 67 15.28 1.48 3.65
N LYS A 68 16.11 2.48 3.30
CA LYS A 68 15.77 3.42 2.22
C LYS A 68 15.55 2.70 0.89
N ASP A 69 16.50 1.88 0.48
CA ASP A 69 16.41 1.13 -0.79
C ASP A 69 15.18 0.20 -0.83
N TYR A 70 14.77 -0.34 0.32
CA TYR A 70 13.58 -1.17 0.47
C TYR A 70 12.30 -0.38 0.19
N PHE A 71 12.14 0.80 0.80
CA PHE A 71 10.98 1.66 0.56
C PHE A 71 11.00 2.31 -0.83
N ASP A 72 12.17 2.66 -1.36
CA ASP A 72 12.34 3.19 -2.71
C ASP A 72 11.83 2.21 -3.77
N LYS A 73 12.06 0.90 -3.59
CA LYS A 73 11.53 -0.15 -4.48
C LYS A 73 10.00 -0.25 -4.48
N GLN A 74 9.35 0.26 -3.43
CA GLN A 74 7.89 0.33 -3.33
C GLN A 74 7.33 1.69 -3.81
N GLY A 75 8.20 2.59 -4.27
CA GLY A 75 7.82 3.95 -4.68
C GLY A 75 7.61 4.91 -3.52
N LEU A 76 8.21 4.62 -2.35
CA LEU A 76 8.17 5.47 -1.16
C LEU A 76 9.56 6.05 -0.92
N HIS A 77 9.75 7.31 -1.31
CA HIS A 77 11.06 7.96 -1.38
C HIS A 77 11.38 8.80 -0.14
N SER A 78 10.36 9.06 0.69
CA SER A 78 10.51 9.86 1.91
C SER A 78 9.81 9.23 3.11
N VAL A 79 10.30 9.55 4.31
CA VAL A 79 9.66 9.16 5.58
C VAL A 79 8.21 9.66 5.63
N GLN A 80 7.94 10.85 5.12
CA GLN A 80 6.59 11.42 5.07
C GLN A 80 5.66 10.59 4.19
N GLU A 81 6.10 10.16 3.00
CA GLU A 81 5.31 9.30 2.12
C GLU A 81 4.99 7.95 2.76
N ILE A 82 5.95 7.35 3.48
CA ILE A 82 5.75 6.10 4.21
C ILE A 82 4.65 6.29 5.28
N ILE A 83 4.75 7.36 6.07
CA ILE A 83 3.77 7.66 7.13
C ILE A 83 2.38 7.93 6.52
N LEU A 84 2.29 8.73 5.44
CA LEU A 84 1.03 9.04 4.78
C LEU A 84 0.37 7.77 4.19
N LYS A 85 1.16 6.90 3.56
CA LYS A 85 0.66 5.63 3.04
C LYS A 85 0.15 4.74 4.18
N ALA A 86 0.92 4.59 5.26
CA ALA A 86 0.48 3.82 6.43
C ALA A 86 -0.84 4.34 7.02
N LYS A 87 -0.95 5.66 7.18
CA LYS A 87 -2.16 6.33 7.68
C LYS A 87 -3.36 6.08 6.77
N SER A 88 -3.19 6.18 5.44
CA SER A 88 -4.24 5.88 4.47
C SER A 88 -4.71 4.42 4.49
N GLN A 89 -3.84 3.51 4.94
CA GLN A 89 -4.10 2.08 5.03
C GLN A 89 -4.65 1.65 6.40
N GLY A 90 -4.88 2.62 7.30
CA GLY A 90 -5.49 2.44 8.61
C GLY A 90 -4.52 1.96 9.69
N LEU A 91 -3.21 2.06 9.47
CA LEU A 91 -2.21 1.77 10.50
C LEU A 91 -2.09 2.94 11.48
N ASP A 92 -1.77 2.64 12.75
CA ASP A 92 -1.53 3.66 13.75
C ASP A 92 -0.17 4.34 13.53
N THR A 93 -0.21 5.60 13.09
CA THR A 93 0.99 6.43 12.89
C THR A 93 1.16 7.51 13.96
N SER A 94 0.42 7.44 15.09
CA SER A 94 0.42 8.48 16.12
C SER A 94 1.82 8.82 16.64
N LYS A 95 2.71 7.82 16.71
CA LYS A 95 4.12 8.00 17.07
C LYS A 95 4.87 8.94 16.13
N TYR A 96 4.52 8.98 14.86
CA TYR A 96 5.25 9.65 13.78
C TYR A 96 4.58 10.94 13.28
N ASP A 97 3.41 11.31 13.78
CA ASP A 97 2.69 12.51 13.33
C ASP A 97 3.52 13.80 13.48
N HIS A 98 4.47 13.84 14.42
CA HIS A 98 5.40 14.95 14.58
C HIS A 98 6.37 15.16 13.40
N LEU A 99 6.54 14.15 12.54
CA LEU A 99 7.41 14.17 11.35
C LEU A 99 6.69 14.65 10.08
N LEU A 100 5.36 14.82 10.12
CA LEU A 100 4.53 15.28 9.00
C LEU A 100 4.42 16.81 8.90
N LYS A 101 5.36 17.55 9.51
CA LYS A 101 5.37 19.02 9.51
C LYS A 101 5.90 19.61 8.22
#